data_AF-A0A836JIZ7-F1
#
_entry.id   AF-A0A836JIZ7-F1
#
_cell.length_a   1.000
_cell.length_b   1.000
_cell.length_c   1.000
_cell.angle_alpha   90.00
_cell.angle_beta   90.00
_cell.angle_gamma   90.00
#
_symmetry.space_group_name_H-M   'P 1'
#
loop_
_entity.id
_entity.type
_entity.pdbx_description
1 polymer ?
#
loop_
_entity_poly.entity_id
_entity_poly.type
_entity_poly.pdbx_seq_one_letter_code
_entity_poly.pdbx_strand_id
1 'polypeptide(L)'
;IRWDHSENWFTPKEEQEFIESRGRYVNILLDDEDYEYMSGHVIDGKNLLPATGYLGLVWRTIGMMKGQIHTTIPIVFQDVKFIRATHLSKNDAVDLYISIQTGIYEINCFNLSGFSLKFSVFIVP
;
A
#
# COMPACT_ATOMS: atom_id res chain seq x y z
N ILE A 1 -31.30 31.78 -14.33
CA ILE A 1 -30.63 31.45 -13.05
C ILE A 1 -29.20 31.04 -13.40
N ARG A 2 -28.21 31.72 -12.82
CA ARG A 2 -26.77 31.38 -12.96
C ARG A 2 -26.22 31.27 -11.56
N TRP A 3 -25.38 30.27 -11.33
CA TRP A 3 -24.72 30.04 -10.06
C TRP A 3 -23.55 31.02 -9.91
N ASP A 4 -23.36 31.53 -8.70
CA ASP A 4 -22.22 32.38 -8.36
C ASP A 4 -21.01 31.50 -8.07
N HIS A 5 -19.93 31.71 -8.82
CA HIS A 5 -18.66 31.00 -8.72
C HIS A 5 -17.58 31.87 -8.06
N SER A 6 -17.97 32.90 -7.31
CA SER A 6 -17.06 33.82 -6.62
C SER A 6 -16.22 33.15 -5.51
N GLU A 7 -16.70 32.02 -4.97
CA GLU A 7 -16.01 31.24 -3.93
C GLU A 7 -14.97 30.29 -4.54
N ASN A 8 -13.71 30.46 -4.13
CA ASN A 8 -12.63 29.52 -4.46
C ASN A 8 -12.56 28.43 -3.39
N TRP A 9 -13.04 27.24 -3.75
CA TRP A 9 -12.87 26.05 -2.92
C TRP A 9 -11.44 25.51 -3.06
N PHE A 10 -10.89 24.97 -1.97
CA PHE A 10 -9.61 24.28 -2.01
C PHE A 10 -9.76 22.99 -2.82
N THR A 11 -9.32 23.02 -4.08
CA THR A 11 -9.13 21.80 -4.87
C THR A 11 -7.81 21.17 -4.42
N PRO A 12 -7.82 19.99 -3.76
CA PRO A 12 -6.58 19.26 -3.56
C PRO A 12 -5.99 18.98 -4.94
N LYS A 13 -4.85 19.61 -5.24
CA LYS A 13 -3.97 19.09 -6.29
C LYS A 13 -3.37 17.85 -5.67
N GLU A 14 -3.79 16.68 -6.14
CA GLU A 14 -3.13 15.43 -5.81
C GLU A 14 -1.74 15.48 -6.46
N GLU A 15 -0.79 16.14 -5.78
CA GLU A 15 0.62 16.03 -6.13
C GLU A 15 0.98 14.57 -5.87
N GLN A 16 1.16 13.82 -6.95
CA GLN A 16 1.51 12.41 -6.86
C GLN A 16 2.85 12.29 -6.17
N GLU A 17 2.86 11.65 -5.01
CA GLU A 17 4.09 11.35 -4.28
C GLU A 17 5.02 10.53 -5.18
N PHE A 18 6.14 11.12 -5.57
CA PHE A 18 7.16 10.46 -6.35
C PHE A 18 8.29 9.98 -5.43
N ILE A 19 8.70 8.72 -5.60
CA ILE A 19 9.85 8.18 -4.87
C ILE A 19 10.91 7.71 -5.86
N GLU A 20 12.14 8.19 -5.68
CA GLU A 20 13.30 7.66 -6.41
C GLU A 20 13.82 6.36 -5.81
N SER A 21 13.52 6.12 -4.53
CA SER A 21 13.98 4.93 -3.82
C SER A 21 13.25 3.68 -4.30
N ARG A 22 14.00 2.58 -4.40
CA ARG A 22 13.49 1.22 -4.64
C ARG A 22 12.76 0.64 -3.42
N GLY A 23 12.26 1.47 -2.54
CA GLY A 23 11.49 1.02 -1.39
C GLY A 23 11.14 2.13 -0.42
N ARG A 24 10.14 1.89 0.41
CA ARG A 24 9.58 2.86 1.36
C ARG A 24 9.06 2.18 2.62
N TYR A 25 9.00 2.89 3.73
CA TYR A 25 8.23 2.47 4.90
C TYR A 25 6.77 2.90 4.75
N VAL A 26 5.86 2.04 5.17
CA VAL A 26 4.42 2.31 5.29
C VAL A 26 4.04 2.03 6.73
N ASN A 27 3.59 3.06 7.43
CA ASN A 27 3.05 2.94 8.78
C ASN A 27 1.53 2.72 8.67
N ILE A 28 1.04 1.62 9.23
CA ILE A 28 -0.39 1.27 9.22
C ILE A 28 -0.93 1.46 10.63
N LEU A 29 -1.89 2.38 10.76
CA LEU A 29 -2.63 2.69 11.96
C LEU A 29 -4.11 2.49 11.67
N LEU A 30 -4.83 1.72 12.50
CA LEU A 30 -6.27 1.49 12.27
C LEU A 30 -7.13 2.73 12.54
N ASP A 31 -6.58 3.73 13.23
CA ASP A 31 -7.23 5.02 13.47
C ASP A 31 -7.02 6.00 12.29
N ASP A 32 -6.19 5.65 11.31
CA ASP A 32 -6.00 6.41 10.07
C ASP A 32 -7.13 6.05 9.08
N GLU A 33 -7.79 7.06 8.51
CA GLU A 33 -8.88 6.91 7.55
C GLU A 33 -8.46 6.08 6.32
N ASP A 34 -7.18 6.18 5.92
CA ASP A 34 -6.59 5.41 4.81
C ASP A 34 -6.53 3.90 5.10
N TYR A 35 -6.62 3.47 6.36
CA TYR A 35 -6.46 2.07 6.79
C TYR A 35 -7.56 1.55 7.71
N GLU A 36 -8.49 2.40 8.16
CA GLU A 36 -9.60 2.03 9.07
C GLU A 36 -10.40 0.84 8.54
N TYR A 37 -10.58 0.76 7.21
CA TYR A 37 -11.30 -0.34 6.56
C TYR A 37 -10.66 -1.72 6.82
N MET A 38 -9.37 -1.79 7.15
CA MET A 38 -8.69 -3.05 7.48
C MET A 38 -9.15 -3.60 8.84
N SER A 39 -9.77 -2.79 9.70
CA SER A 39 -10.27 -3.23 11.01
C SER A 39 -11.33 -4.34 10.94
N GLY A 40 -12.04 -4.45 9.80
CA GLY A 40 -13.06 -5.46 9.57
C GLY A 40 -12.53 -6.85 9.17
N HIS A 41 -11.24 -7.00 8.88
CA HIS A 41 -10.68 -8.27 8.40
C HIS A 41 -10.24 -9.18 9.56
N VAL A 42 -11.24 -9.72 10.25
CA VAL A 42 -11.05 -10.57 11.43
C VAL A 42 -11.17 -12.05 11.06
N ILE A 43 -10.13 -12.83 11.37
CA ILE A 43 -10.08 -14.28 11.18
C ILE A 43 -9.70 -14.91 12.53
N ASP A 44 -10.48 -15.89 13.00
CA ASP A 44 -10.29 -16.54 14.31
C ASP A 44 -10.17 -15.54 15.48
N GLY A 45 -10.96 -14.46 15.43
CA GLY A 45 -10.94 -13.40 16.46
C GLY A 45 -9.72 -12.48 16.44
N LYS A 46 -8.83 -12.63 15.46
CA LYS A 46 -7.65 -11.79 15.26
C LYS A 46 -7.83 -10.91 14.04
N ASN A 47 -7.61 -9.61 14.19
CA ASN A 47 -7.53 -8.72 13.04
C ASN A 47 -6.19 -8.96 12.33
N LEU A 48 -6.27 -9.40 11.07
CA LEU A 48 -5.11 -9.70 10.24
C LEU A 48 -5.09 -8.76 9.05
N LEU A 49 -3.91 -8.33 8.65
CA LEU A 49 -3.77 -7.58 7.41
C LEU A 49 -4.21 -8.46 6.23
N PRO A 50 -5.19 -8.02 5.41
CA PRO A 50 -5.68 -8.81 4.28
C PRO A 50 -4.58 -9.10 3.26
N ALA A 51 -4.60 -10.29 2.65
CA ALA A 51 -3.70 -10.63 1.55
C ALA A 51 -3.71 -9.58 0.42
N THR A 52 -4.91 -9.08 0.09
CA THR A 52 -5.13 -8.01 -0.90
C THR A 52 -4.58 -6.65 -0.47
N GLY A 53 -4.47 -6.39 0.83
CA GLY A 53 -3.87 -5.18 1.37
C GLY A 53 -2.40 -5.07 1.01
N TYR A 54 -1.63 -6.18 1.13
CA TYR A 54 -0.24 -6.20 0.67
C TYR A 54 -0.13 -5.87 -0.82
N LEU A 55 -0.98 -6.48 -1.65
CA LEU A 55 -0.98 -6.24 -3.10
C LEU A 55 -1.28 -4.78 -3.44
N GLY A 56 -2.28 -4.18 -2.77
CA GLY A 56 -2.63 -2.77 -2.94
C GLY A 56 -1.49 -1.82 -2.56
N LEU A 57 -0.83 -2.07 -1.43
CA LEU A 57 0.31 -1.26 -0.97
C LEU A 57 1.49 -1.32 -1.94
N VAL A 58 1.74 -2.50 -2.52
CA VAL A 58 2.76 -2.70 -3.55
C VAL A 58 2.41 -1.93 -4.82
N TRP A 59 1.16 -2.05 -5.28
CA TRP A 59 0.70 -1.36 -6.47
C TRP A 59 0.79 0.17 -6.31
N ARG A 60 0.38 0.69 -5.15
CA ARG A 60 0.54 2.10 -4.77
C ARG A 60 2.00 2.54 -4.84
N THR A 61 2.92 1.71 -4.32
CA THR A 61 4.37 1.99 -4.36
C THR A 61 4.92 2.01 -5.80
N ILE A 62 4.47 1.11 -6.67
CA ILE A 62 4.83 1.13 -8.11
C ILE A 62 4.32 2.43 -8.77
N GLY A 63 3.10 2.86 -8.44
CA GLY A 63 2.56 4.13 -8.90
C GLY A 63 3.41 5.32 -8.51
N MET A 64 3.80 5.38 -7.23
CA MET A 64 4.70 6.41 -6.72
C MET A 64 6.06 6.41 -7.42
N MET A 65 6.68 5.24 -7.63
CA MET A 65 7.95 5.14 -8.36
C MET A 65 7.84 5.58 -9.83
N LYS A 66 6.65 5.45 -10.44
CA LYS A 66 6.39 5.88 -11.82
C LYS A 66 5.87 7.31 -11.93
N GLY A 67 5.59 7.98 -10.80
CA GLY A 67 4.92 9.29 -10.79
C GLY A 67 3.55 9.23 -11.48
N GLN A 68 2.78 8.17 -11.22
CA GLN A 68 1.46 7.94 -11.80
C GLN A 68 0.50 7.41 -10.74
N ILE A 69 -0.80 7.71 -10.90
CA ILE A 69 -1.84 7.08 -10.06
C ILE A 69 -1.79 5.57 -10.29
N HIS A 70 -1.63 4.80 -9.21
CA HIS A 70 -1.49 3.35 -9.30
C HIS A 70 -2.65 2.68 -10.05
N THR A 71 -3.90 3.14 -9.87
CA THR A 71 -5.07 2.57 -10.56
C THR A 71 -5.05 2.72 -12.08
N THR A 72 -4.23 3.62 -12.64
CA THR A 72 -4.05 3.76 -14.10
C THR A 72 -2.96 2.84 -14.65
N ILE A 73 -2.23 2.12 -13.79
CA ILE A 73 -1.10 1.28 -14.16
C ILE A 73 -1.56 -0.17 -14.14
N PRO A 74 -1.73 -0.84 -15.29
CA PRO A 74 -2.01 -2.27 -15.30
C PRO A 74 -0.80 -3.03 -14.74
N ILE A 75 -1.05 -3.93 -13.80
CA ILE A 75 -0.03 -4.81 -13.21
C ILE A 75 -0.52 -6.26 -13.16
N VAL A 76 0.42 -7.21 -13.22
CA VAL A 76 0.12 -8.63 -13.02
C VAL A 76 0.97 -9.14 -11.85
N PHE A 77 0.27 -9.66 -10.85
CA PHE A 77 0.91 -10.40 -9.77
C PHE A 77 1.06 -11.86 -10.19
N GLN A 78 2.27 -12.42 -10.09
CA GLN A 78 2.56 -13.80 -10.45
C GLN A 78 3.40 -14.45 -9.36
N ASP A 79 3.17 -15.73 -9.06
CA ASP A 79 3.98 -16.48 -8.08
C ASP A 79 4.04 -15.81 -6.69
N VAL A 80 2.93 -15.19 -6.26
CA VAL A 80 2.80 -14.53 -4.96
C VAL A 80 2.73 -15.55 -3.84
N LYS A 81 3.56 -15.38 -2.80
CA LYS A 81 3.57 -16.22 -1.60
C LYS A 81 3.39 -15.37 -0.34
N PHE A 82 2.36 -15.69 0.44
CA PHE A 82 2.15 -15.08 1.75
C PHE A 82 2.81 -15.96 2.81
N ILE A 83 3.98 -15.53 3.30
CA ILE A 83 4.78 -16.30 4.26
C ILE A 83 4.18 -16.24 5.67
N ARG A 84 3.68 -15.07 6.08
CA ARG A 84 3.09 -14.85 7.39
C ARG A 84 2.02 -13.77 7.33
N ALA A 85 0.92 -13.98 8.05
CA ALA A 85 -0.08 -12.94 8.28
C ALA A 85 0.42 -11.92 9.31
N THR A 86 0.21 -10.63 9.03
CA THR A 86 0.49 -9.55 9.99
C THR A 86 -0.72 -9.31 10.86
N HIS A 87 -0.53 -9.28 12.18
CA HIS A 87 -1.59 -8.90 13.12
C HIS A 87 -1.72 -7.38 13.17
N LEU A 88 -2.96 -6.89 13.15
CA LEU A 88 -3.27 -5.47 13.33
C LEU A 88 -3.90 -5.26 14.71
N SER A 89 -3.43 -4.22 15.40
CA SER A 89 -3.88 -3.79 16.73
C SER A 89 -4.47 -2.39 16.58
N LYS A 90 -5.50 -2.06 17.36
CA LYS A 90 -6.01 -0.67 17.41
C LYS A 90 -5.02 0.27 18.12
N ASN A 91 -4.23 -0.26 19.04
CA ASN A 91 -3.37 0.53 19.90
C ASN A 91 -1.94 0.66 19.37
N ASP A 92 -1.57 -0.13 18.36
CA ASP A 92 -0.19 -0.20 17.87
C ASP A 92 -0.13 -0.01 16.36
N ALA A 93 0.81 0.82 15.95
CA ALA A 93 1.16 0.98 14.54
C ALA A 93 1.92 -0.24 14.03
N VAL A 94 1.69 -0.59 12.77
CA VAL A 94 2.44 -1.62 12.06
C VAL A 94 3.27 -0.96 10.96
N ASP A 95 4.58 -0.97 11.13
CA ASP A 95 5.49 -0.58 10.07
C ASP A 95 5.73 -1.72 9.10
N LEU A 96 5.57 -1.46 7.81
CA LEU A 96 5.93 -2.33 6.71
C LEU A 96 6.94 -1.62 5.82
N TYR A 97 8.11 -2.20 5.66
CA TYR A 97 9.02 -1.75 4.60
C TYR A 97 8.64 -2.42 3.28
N ILE A 98 8.50 -1.70 2.19
CA ILE A 98 8.19 -2.26 0.86
C ILE A 98 9.41 -1.99 0.00
N SER A 99 10.10 -3.03 -0.49
CA SER A 99 11.20 -2.90 -1.45
C SER A 99 10.77 -3.33 -2.84
N ILE A 100 11.33 -2.78 -3.92
CA ILE A 100 11.03 -3.16 -5.30
C ILE A 100 12.36 -3.35 -6.04
N GLN A 101 12.67 -4.58 -6.43
CA GLN A 101 13.89 -4.91 -7.18
C GLN A 101 13.59 -5.13 -8.66
N THR A 102 14.47 -4.69 -9.57
CA THR A 102 14.30 -4.87 -11.02
C THR A 102 14.88 -6.19 -11.48
N GLY A 103 14.04 -7.09 -12.02
CA GLY A 103 14.43 -8.37 -12.64
C GLY A 103 13.43 -9.49 -12.29
N ILE A 104 13.04 -9.51 -11.03
CA ILE A 104 11.92 -10.23 -10.40
C ILE A 104 11.54 -9.26 -9.30
N TYR A 105 10.33 -8.68 -9.30
CA TYR A 105 9.99 -7.62 -8.36
C TYR A 105 9.83 -8.23 -6.96
N GLU A 106 10.97 -8.48 -6.30
CA GLU A 106 11.06 -9.04 -4.97
C GLU A 106 10.82 -7.93 -3.95
N ILE A 107 9.77 -8.11 -3.16
CA ILE A 107 9.34 -7.15 -2.15
C ILE A 107 9.44 -7.80 -0.78
N ASN A 108 10.27 -7.21 0.07
CA ASN A 108 10.47 -7.67 1.43
C ASN A 108 9.70 -6.77 2.39
N CYS A 109 8.56 -7.24 2.90
CA CYS A 109 7.85 -6.59 4.01
C CYS A 109 8.47 -6.96 5.35
N PHE A 110 9.10 -5.98 6.01
CA PHE A 110 9.60 -6.10 7.38
C PHE A 110 8.64 -5.41 8.35
N ASN A 111 8.19 -6.15 9.38
CA ASN A 111 7.71 -5.55 10.62
C ASN A 111 8.91 -5.36 11.57
N LEU A 112 8.90 -4.31 12.41
CA LEU A 112 9.92 -4.04 13.43
C LEU A 112 10.19 -5.21 14.41
N SER A 113 9.38 -6.28 14.36
CA SER A 113 9.55 -7.56 15.07
C SER A 113 10.24 -8.69 14.28
N GLY A 114 10.72 -8.46 13.05
CA GLY A 114 11.62 -9.38 12.33
C GLY A 114 10.98 -10.47 11.47
N PHE A 115 9.97 -10.15 10.66
CA PHE A 115 9.34 -11.12 9.73
C PHE A 115 9.36 -10.63 8.28
N SER A 116 9.51 -11.56 7.33
CA SER A 116 9.63 -11.29 5.89
C SER A 116 8.49 -11.97 5.11
N LEU A 117 7.77 -11.20 4.29
CA LEU A 117 6.98 -11.70 3.16
C LEU A 117 7.82 -11.56 1.89
N LYS A 118 7.78 -12.57 1.00
CA LYS A 118 8.49 -12.59 -0.30
C LYS A 118 7.53 -12.93 -1.43
N PHE A 119 7.54 -12.16 -2.51
CA PHE A 119 6.78 -12.45 -3.72
C PHE A 119 7.47 -11.86 -4.94
N SER A 120 7.07 -12.31 -6.13
CA SER A 120 7.47 -11.74 -7.43
C SER A 120 6.30 -10.93 -7.99
N VAL A 121 6.55 -9.75 -8.55
CA VAL A 121 5.56 -9.00 -9.36
C VAL A 121 6.09 -8.92 -10.78
N PHE A 122 5.24 -8.85 -11.81
CA PHE A 122 5.65 -8.54 -13.17
C PHE A 122 4.82 -7.34 -13.67
N ILE A 123 5.51 -6.29 -14.13
CA ILE A 123 4.83 -5.18 -14.80
C ILE A 123 4.63 -5.61 -16.25
N VAL A 124 3.37 -5.65 -16.69
CA VAL A 124 3.03 -5.86 -18.10
C VAL A 124 3.23 -4.53 -18.83
N PRO A 125 3.86 -4.52 -20.02
CA PRO A 125 4.06 -3.31 -20.81
C PRO A 125 2.74 -2.66 -21.25
#